data_AF-A0A3D9CLB5-F1
#
_entry.id   AF-A0A3D9CLB5-F1
#
_cell.length_a   1.000
_cell.length_b   1.000
_cell.length_c   1.000
_cell.angle_alpha   90.00
_cell.angle_beta   90.00
_cell.angle_gamma   90.00
#
_symmetry.space_group_name_H-M   'P 1'
#
loop_
_entity.id
_entity.type
_entity.pdbx_description
1 polymer ?
#
loop_
_entity_poly.entity_id
_entity_poly.type
_entity_poly.pdbx_seq_one_letter_code
_entity_poly.pdbx_strand_id
1 'polypeptide(L)'
;MKKIFFLLFICIFSLGFSQKKKKSKSKAVVEKETVIIYTEQEAEISKEARVVAGFIKQNPGHEKTDYFKRKLMEIIMADNSPEAKPTVKPISKDKIEKIVKNNELNSGKVLAANNNTSANDKTTAAINALREERAVSYASAGSAKSAGTKAGPSEENKKRAAMLTHLFNNDINKNEAYVNIKNRSNCNLIVKINGKKYYNLSVPAKGENFILIEKGEYILTTMVCDAKYSSLKRINQDIEIALNIAD
;
A
#
# COMPACT_ATOMS: atom_id res chain seq x y z
N MET A 1 58.29 -54.01 -6.02
CA MET A 1 58.01 -52.75 -6.76
C MET A 1 56.51 -52.50 -7.05
N LYS A 2 55.55 -53.19 -6.41
CA LYS A 2 54.10 -53.00 -6.66
C LYS A 2 53.43 -51.91 -5.80
N LYS A 3 54.02 -51.57 -4.64
CA LYS A 3 53.47 -50.59 -3.69
C LYS A 3 53.78 -49.12 -4.05
N ILE A 4 54.85 -48.88 -4.83
CA ILE A 4 55.19 -47.53 -5.33
C ILE A 4 54.24 -47.08 -6.45
N PHE A 5 53.79 -48.01 -7.32
CA PHE A 5 52.89 -47.69 -8.42
C PHE A 5 51.48 -47.28 -7.95
N PHE A 6 51.02 -47.85 -6.83
CA PHE A 6 49.71 -47.50 -6.26
C PHE A 6 49.68 -46.09 -5.67
N LEU A 7 50.82 -45.62 -5.16
CA LEU A 7 50.98 -44.28 -4.59
C LEU A 7 51.02 -43.19 -5.69
N LEU A 8 51.63 -43.50 -6.84
CA LEU A 8 51.65 -42.62 -8.01
C LEU A 8 50.27 -42.46 -8.68
N PHE A 9 49.44 -43.50 -8.67
CA PHE A 9 48.09 -43.44 -9.27
C PHE A 9 47.10 -42.60 -8.44
N ILE A 10 47.27 -42.55 -7.12
CA ILE A 10 46.43 -41.74 -6.20
C ILE A 10 46.71 -40.23 -6.34
N CYS A 11 47.94 -39.84 -6.66
CA CYS A 11 48.31 -38.42 -6.82
C CYS A 11 47.78 -37.79 -8.11
N ILE A 12 47.46 -38.58 -9.15
CA ILE A 12 47.03 -38.05 -10.46
C ILE A 12 45.50 -37.82 -10.49
N PHE A 13 44.72 -38.54 -9.68
CA PHE A 13 43.26 -38.41 -9.64
C PHE A 13 42.73 -37.23 -8.81
N SER A 14 43.59 -36.54 -8.06
CA SER A 14 43.22 -35.38 -7.24
C SER A 14 43.28 -34.03 -7.99
N LEU A 15 43.64 -34.02 -9.28
CA LEU A 15 43.68 -32.81 -10.12
C LEU A 15 42.44 -32.66 -11.03
N GLY A 16 41.34 -33.34 -10.69
CA GLY A 16 40.06 -33.27 -11.41
C GLY A 16 39.41 -31.88 -11.34
N PHE A 17 39.56 -31.12 -12.43
CA PHE A 17 38.70 -30.04 -12.91
C PHE A 17 38.05 -29.12 -11.86
N SER A 18 38.83 -28.18 -11.34
CA SER A 18 38.26 -26.91 -10.85
C SER A 18 37.73 -26.12 -12.05
N GLN A 19 36.48 -26.37 -12.44
CA GLN A 19 35.79 -25.51 -13.39
C GLN A 19 35.72 -24.11 -12.78
N LYS A 20 36.51 -23.18 -13.32
CA LYS A 20 36.35 -21.74 -13.10
C LYS A 20 34.94 -21.35 -13.54
N LYS A 21 33.97 -21.44 -12.63
CA LYS A 21 32.68 -20.76 -12.80
C LYS A 21 33.03 -19.29 -13.02
N LYS A 22 32.72 -18.77 -14.22
CA LYS A 22 32.72 -17.33 -14.50
C LYS A 22 31.96 -16.68 -13.35
N LYS A 23 32.66 -15.90 -12.52
CA LYS A 23 32.02 -15.00 -11.57
C LYS A 23 31.25 -13.99 -12.41
N SER A 24 29.97 -14.27 -12.64
CA SER A 24 29.01 -13.22 -12.97
C SER A 24 29.20 -12.14 -11.93
N LYS A 25 29.49 -10.91 -12.36
CA LYS A 25 29.54 -9.75 -11.46
C LYS A 25 28.17 -9.68 -10.78
N SER A 26 28.07 -10.12 -9.53
CA SER A 26 26.82 -10.07 -8.79
C SER A 26 26.52 -8.60 -8.53
N LYS A 27 25.51 -8.05 -9.21
CA LYS A 27 24.93 -6.74 -8.87
C LYS A 27 24.55 -6.78 -7.39
N ALA A 28 25.13 -5.90 -6.59
CA ALA A 28 24.80 -5.77 -5.18
C ALA A 28 23.56 -4.87 -5.04
N VAL A 29 22.65 -5.23 -4.14
CA VAL A 29 21.54 -4.34 -3.77
C VAL A 29 22.05 -3.41 -2.69
N VAL A 30 21.94 -2.11 -2.92
CA VAL A 30 22.20 -1.09 -1.90
C VAL A 30 20.90 -0.89 -1.13
N GLU A 31 20.98 -1.08 0.17
CA GLU A 31 19.91 -0.78 1.10
C GLU A 31 20.29 0.45 1.93
N LYS A 32 19.40 1.44 1.97
CA LYS A 32 19.49 2.53 2.94
C LYS A 32 18.23 2.49 3.80
N GLU A 33 18.39 1.99 5.02
CA GLU A 33 17.38 2.06 6.07
C GLU A 33 17.58 3.36 6.86
N THR A 34 16.51 4.11 7.04
CA THR A 34 16.54 5.33 7.85
C THR A 34 15.30 5.40 8.73
N VAL A 35 15.51 5.77 10.00
CA VAL A 35 14.42 6.32 10.82
C VAL A 35 13.91 7.57 10.11
N ILE A 36 12.59 7.69 9.96
CA ILE A 36 12.03 8.77 9.16
C ILE A 36 12.15 10.09 9.94
N ILE A 37 13.17 10.88 9.62
CA ILE A 37 13.36 12.25 10.12
C ILE A 37 13.00 13.17 8.98
N TYR A 38 11.98 14.00 9.18
CA TYR A 38 11.51 14.92 8.15
C TYR A 38 12.18 16.28 8.35
N THR A 39 12.88 16.75 7.33
CA THR A 39 13.53 18.07 7.35
C THR A 39 12.66 19.12 6.67
N GLU A 40 12.91 20.39 6.99
CA GLU A 40 12.18 21.52 6.37
C GLU A 40 12.36 21.53 4.86
N GLN A 41 13.60 21.46 4.38
CA GLN A 41 13.92 21.45 2.94
C GLN A 41 13.21 20.30 2.22
N GLU A 42 13.18 19.11 2.83
CA GLU A 42 12.49 17.96 2.27
C GLU A 42 10.97 18.20 2.20
N ALA A 43 10.37 18.76 3.26
CA ALA A 43 8.96 19.16 3.26
C ALA A 43 8.65 20.26 2.24
N GLU A 44 9.58 21.18 1.97
CA GLU A 44 9.43 22.25 0.98
C GLU A 44 9.48 21.75 -0.46
N ILE A 45 10.35 20.80 -0.79
CA ILE A 45 10.47 20.27 -2.16
C ILE A 45 9.53 19.09 -2.43
N SER A 46 9.07 18.40 -1.39
CA SER A 46 8.30 17.18 -1.55
C SER A 46 6.88 17.43 -2.06
N LYS A 47 6.40 16.48 -2.87
CA LYS A 47 5.00 16.35 -3.33
C LYS A 47 4.24 15.29 -2.53
N GLU A 48 4.91 14.62 -1.60
CA GLU A 48 4.36 13.54 -0.79
C GLU A 48 3.73 14.13 0.48
N ALA A 49 2.43 13.85 0.67
CA ALA A 49 1.71 14.33 1.86
C ALA A 49 2.34 13.77 3.15
N ARG A 50 2.90 12.56 3.08
CA ARG A 50 3.65 11.91 4.17
C ARG A 50 4.76 12.80 4.69
N VAL A 51 5.60 13.33 3.79
CA VAL A 51 6.79 14.09 4.16
C VAL A 51 6.40 15.40 4.83
N VAL A 52 5.45 16.11 4.23
CA VAL A 52 4.94 17.37 4.79
C VAL A 52 4.25 17.13 6.13
N ALA A 53 3.42 16.10 6.23
CA ALA A 53 2.73 15.74 7.47
C ALA A 53 3.68 15.32 8.59
N GLY A 54 4.68 14.51 8.25
CA GLY A 54 5.71 14.06 9.15
C GLY A 54 6.53 15.21 9.74
N PHE A 55 6.88 16.20 8.90
CA PHE A 55 7.56 17.42 9.34
C PHE A 55 6.72 18.20 10.37
N ILE A 56 5.44 18.42 10.07
CA ILE A 56 4.50 19.11 10.98
C ILE A 56 4.39 18.37 12.32
N LYS A 57 4.33 17.04 12.29
CA LYS A 57 4.23 16.22 13.52
C LYS A 57 5.50 16.33 14.37
N GLN A 58 6.67 16.25 13.74
CA GLN A 58 7.96 16.26 14.45
C GLN A 58 8.34 17.65 14.99
N ASN A 59 7.78 18.72 14.42
CA ASN A 59 8.13 20.10 14.77
C ASN A 59 6.88 20.94 15.14
N PRO A 60 6.18 20.59 16.23
CA PRO A 60 4.99 21.33 16.67
C PRO A 60 5.40 22.73 17.13
N GLY A 61 5.10 23.75 16.32
CA GLY A 61 5.45 25.15 16.61
C GLY A 61 6.54 25.75 15.70
N HIS A 62 6.96 25.05 14.65
CA HIS A 62 7.86 25.61 13.64
C HIS A 62 7.27 26.89 13.00
N GLU A 63 8.11 27.87 12.66
CA GLU A 63 7.68 29.16 12.07
C GLU A 63 6.82 29.00 10.81
N LYS A 64 7.17 28.04 9.94
CA LYS A 64 6.44 27.71 8.71
C LYS A 64 5.32 26.70 8.88
N THR A 65 4.88 26.41 10.11
CA THR A 65 3.82 25.41 10.36
C THR A 65 2.56 25.68 9.53
N ASP A 66 2.11 26.93 9.46
CA ASP A 66 0.90 27.28 8.70
C ASP A 66 1.11 27.14 7.18
N TYR A 67 2.32 27.44 6.68
CA TYR A 67 2.69 27.18 5.30
C TYR A 67 2.59 25.68 4.98
N PHE A 68 3.18 24.82 5.81
CA PHE A 68 3.16 23.38 5.58
C PHE A 68 1.78 22.77 5.73
N LYS A 69 0.94 23.27 6.65
CA LYS A 69 -0.48 22.86 6.75
C LYS A 69 -1.24 23.15 5.47
N ARG A 70 -1.10 24.36 4.89
CA ARG A 70 -1.74 24.72 3.62
C ARG A 70 -1.24 23.85 2.48
N LYS A 71 0.08 23.69 2.36
CA LYS A 71 0.71 22.83 1.34
C LYS A 71 0.21 21.38 1.44
N LEU A 72 0.08 20.85 2.66
CA LEU A 72 -0.47 19.52 2.89
C LEU A 72 -1.93 19.41 2.39
N MET A 73 -2.76 20.41 2.69
CA MET A 73 -4.14 20.46 2.21
C MET A 73 -4.22 20.51 0.68
N GLU A 74 -3.38 21.33 0.04
CA GLU A 74 -3.30 21.40 -1.42
C GLU A 74 -2.95 20.05 -2.05
N ILE A 75 -1.94 19.36 -1.51
CA ILE A 75 -1.54 18.02 -1.98
C ILE A 75 -2.70 17.02 -1.84
N ILE A 76 -3.41 17.03 -0.70
CA ILE A 76 -4.53 16.11 -0.47
C ILE A 76 -5.72 16.43 -1.38
N MET A 77 -5.96 17.71 -1.67
CA MET A 77 -7.07 18.16 -2.52
C MET A 77 -6.78 17.98 -4.02
N ALA A 78 -5.53 18.14 -4.46
CA ALA A 78 -5.12 17.92 -5.84
C ALA A 78 -5.35 16.47 -6.29
N ASP A 79 -5.14 15.48 -5.42
CA ASP A 79 -5.45 14.06 -5.68
C ASP A 79 -6.96 13.75 -5.74
N ASN A 80 -7.82 14.73 -5.40
CA ASN A 80 -9.27 14.67 -5.57
C ASN A 80 -9.74 15.57 -6.73
N SER A 81 -8.85 15.97 -7.63
CA SER A 81 -9.23 16.77 -8.81
C SER A 81 -10.26 16.01 -9.66
N PRO A 82 -11.36 16.65 -10.08
CA PRO A 82 -12.40 16.06 -10.95
C PRO A 82 -11.93 15.81 -12.40
N GLU A 83 -10.63 15.65 -12.62
CA GLU A 83 -9.99 15.41 -13.92
C GLU A 83 -10.23 13.99 -14.46
N ALA A 84 -10.89 13.12 -13.70
CA ALA A 84 -11.54 11.91 -14.21
C ALA A 84 -13.07 12.08 -14.31
N LYS A 85 -13.55 13.18 -14.90
CA LYS A 85 -14.89 13.13 -15.54
C LYS A 85 -14.74 12.33 -16.83
N PRO A 86 -15.18 11.06 -16.92
CA PRO A 86 -15.37 10.45 -18.23
C PRO A 86 -16.30 11.37 -19.00
N THR A 87 -15.83 11.92 -20.12
CA THR A 87 -16.70 12.61 -21.06
C THR A 87 -17.58 11.53 -21.68
N VAL A 88 -18.68 11.20 -21.01
CA VAL A 88 -19.71 10.32 -21.58
C VAL A 88 -20.33 11.10 -22.72
N LYS A 89 -19.80 10.91 -23.94
CA LYS A 89 -20.56 11.26 -25.13
C LYS A 89 -21.85 10.45 -25.05
N PRO A 90 -23.04 11.10 -25.06
CA PRO A 90 -24.29 10.36 -24.98
C PRO A 90 -24.33 9.33 -26.11
N ILE A 91 -24.55 8.08 -25.74
CA ILE A 91 -24.74 6.99 -26.68
C ILE A 91 -25.98 7.34 -27.53
N SER A 92 -25.89 7.24 -28.86
CA SER A 92 -27.04 7.51 -29.73
C SER A 92 -28.16 6.51 -29.47
N LYS A 93 -29.43 6.92 -29.68
CA LYS A 93 -30.62 6.09 -29.47
C LYS A 93 -30.51 4.74 -30.18
N ASP A 94 -29.91 4.70 -31.37
CA ASP A 94 -29.69 3.50 -32.17
C ASP A 94 -28.77 2.46 -31.48
N LYS A 95 -27.82 2.92 -30.66
CA LYS A 95 -26.93 2.05 -29.88
C LYS A 95 -27.61 1.53 -28.61
N ILE A 96 -28.57 2.27 -28.07
CA ILE A 96 -29.43 1.81 -26.95
C ILE A 96 -30.36 0.69 -27.44
N GLU A 97 -31.00 0.87 -28.60
CA GLU A 97 -31.94 -0.12 -29.15
C GLU A 97 -31.27 -1.47 -29.46
N LYS A 98 -30.01 -1.46 -29.94
CA LYS A 98 -29.24 -2.70 -30.16
C LYS A 98 -28.89 -3.46 -28.88
N ILE A 99 -28.69 -2.76 -27.77
CA ILE A 99 -28.37 -3.38 -26.47
C ILE A 99 -29.63 -4.00 -25.85
N VAL A 100 -30.77 -3.31 -25.96
CA VAL A 100 -32.06 -3.80 -25.43
C VAL A 100 -32.55 -5.04 -26.18
N LYS A 101 -32.28 -5.16 -27.49
CA LYS A 101 -32.69 -6.33 -28.29
C LYS A 101 -31.91 -7.62 -28.00
N ASN A 102 -30.74 -7.56 -27.35
CA ASN A 102 -29.87 -8.73 -27.18
C ASN A 102 -29.96 -9.41 -25.80
N ASN A 103 -30.84 -8.97 -24.90
CA ASN A 103 -31.06 -9.65 -23.62
C ASN A 103 -32.32 -10.53 -23.67
N GLU A 104 -32.16 -11.75 -24.18
CA GLU A 104 -33.12 -12.85 -24.11
C GLU A 104 -33.21 -13.47 -22.70
N LEU A 105 -33.50 -12.67 -21.68
CA LEU A 105 -33.81 -13.17 -20.33
C LEU A 105 -34.98 -12.38 -19.73
N ASN A 106 -36.14 -12.52 -20.37
CA ASN A 106 -37.40 -12.28 -19.69
C ASN A 106 -38.53 -13.08 -20.37
N SER A 107 -38.47 -14.41 -20.29
CA SER A 107 -39.68 -15.24 -20.33
C SER A 107 -39.99 -15.68 -18.90
N GLY A 108 -41.06 -15.12 -18.35
CA GLY A 108 -41.49 -15.33 -16.99
C GLY A 108 -41.91 -16.77 -16.74
N LYS A 109 -41.46 -17.32 -15.61
CA LYS A 109 -42.10 -18.48 -14.98
C LYS A 109 -42.50 -18.10 -13.56
N VAL A 110 -43.77 -17.75 -13.44
CA VAL A 110 -44.50 -17.60 -12.17
C VAL A 110 -44.66 -18.99 -11.56
N LEU A 111 -44.29 -19.16 -10.30
CA LEU A 111 -44.72 -20.28 -9.45
C LEU A 111 -45.14 -19.72 -8.10
N ALA A 112 -46.42 -19.90 -7.78
CA ALA A 112 -47.08 -19.58 -6.53
C ALA A 112 -47.01 -20.75 -5.53
N ALA A 113 -47.08 -20.44 -4.23
CA ALA A 113 -47.57 -21.23 -3.07
C ALA A 113 -46.74 -20.88 -1.81
N ASN A 114 -47.22 -20.85 -0.56
CA ASN A 114 -48.53 -20.69 0.08
C ASN A 114 -48.29 -20.60 1.62
N ASN A 115 -49.20 -19.93 2.34
CA ASN A 115 -49.67 -20.16 3.72
C ASN A 115 -48.83 -19.82 4.99
N ASN A 116 -49.41 -18.89 5.76
CA ASN A 116 -49.67 -18.87 7.22
C ASN A 116 -48.53 -18.96 8.25
N THR A 117 -48.33 -17.92 9.07
CA THR A 117 -48.93 -17.78 10.43
C THR A 117 -48.30 -16.62 11.24
N SER A 118 -49.19 -15.94 11.97
CA SER A 118 -49.09 -15.17 13.21
C SER A 118 -47.73 -14.78 13.84
N ALA A 119 -47.65 -13.48 14.11
CA ALA A 119 -47.17 -12.83 15.33
C ALA A 119 -46.43 -13.68 16.39
N ASN A 120 -45.17 -13.32 16.66
CA ASN A 120 -44.75 -13.17 18.06
C ASN A 120 -43.61 -12.16 18.23
N ASP A 121 -43.70 -11.48 19.36
CA ASP A 121 -42.88 -10.41 19.91
C ASP A 121 -41.39 -10.80 20.05
N LYS A 122 -40.48 -9.82 19.85
CA LYS A 122 -39.06 -9.71 20.30
C LYS A 122 -38.01 -9.28 19.26
N THR A 123 -38.35 -9.01 18.01
CA THR A 123 -37.33 -8.64 16.99
C THR A 123 -37.17 -7.13 16.77
N THR A 124 -38.06 -6.30 17.32
CA THR A 124 -38.06 -4.85 17.08
C THR A 124 -37.25 -4.06 18.11
N ALA A 125 -36.93 -4.64 19.28
CA ALA A 125 -36.16 -3.99 20.34
C ALA A 125 -34.63 -4.01 20.07
N ALA A 126 -34.13 -5.04 19.39
CA ALA A 126 -32.70 -5.17 19.08
C ALA A 126 -32.24 -4.24 17.94
N ILE A 127 -33.16 -3.81 17.07
CA ILE A 127 -32.87 -2.93 15.93
C ILE A 127 -32.79 -1.46 16.36
N ASN A 128 -33.47 -1.07 17.45
CA ASN A 128 -33.48 0.30 17.95
C ASN A 128 -32.32 0.60 18.93
N ALA A 129 -31.75 -0.41 19.60
CA ALA A 129 -30.62 -0.24 20.51
C ALA A 129 -29.26 -0.01 19.82
N LEU A 130 -29.14 -0.23 18.50
CA LEU A 130 -27.92 0.03 17.72
C LEU A 130 -27.89 1.45 17.10
N ARG A 131 -28.91 2.26 17.35
CA ARG A 131 -29.10 3.56 16.68
C ARG A 131 -28.87 4.77 17.58
N GLU A 132 -28.49 4.57 18.84
CA GLU A 132 -28.45 5.64 19.85
C GLU A 132 -27.06 5.95 20.46
N GLU A 133 -25.96 5.44 19.88
CA GLU A 133 -24.57 5.83 20.26
C GLU A 133 -23.76 6.50 19.12
N ARG A 134 -24.40 7.30 18.27
CA ARG A 134 -23.65 8.16 17.33
C ARG A 134 -24.25 9.55 17.09
N ALA A 135 -24.79 10.15 18.15
CA ALA A 135 -25.14 11.55 18.17
C ALA A 135 -24.22 12.29 19.14
N VAL A 136 -23.01 12.66 18.69
CA VAL A 136 -22.35 13.85 19.20
C VAL A 136 -21.89 14.70 18.03
N SER A 137 -22.42 15.91 18.07
CA SER A 137 -22.35 17.00 17.10
C SER A 137 -20.93 17.48 16.83
N TYR A 138 -20.54 17.53 15.56
CA TYR A 138 -19.68 18.62 15.07
C TYR A 138 -20.49 19.40 14.04
N ALA A 139 -20.70 20.67 14.37
CA ALA A 139 -21.52 21.60 13.65
C ALA A 139 -21.10 21.72 12.17
N SER A 140 -22.12 21.65 11.33
CA SER A 140 -22.13 21.97 9.92
C SER A 140 -21.69 23.42 9.68
N ALA A 141 -20.78 23.62 8.72
CA ALA A 141 -20.80 24.80 7.86
C ALA A 141 -20.90 24.34 6.40
N GLY A 142 -22.09 24.52 5.81
CA GLY A 142 -22.27 24.75 4.38
C GLY A 142 -22.42 23.52 3.48
N SER A 143 -23.52 22.77 3.62
CA SER A 143 -24.01 21.91 2.54
C SER A 143 -24.72 22.74 1.47
N ALA A 144 -24.05 23.05 0.36
CA ALA A 144 -24.73 23.30 -0.90
C ALA A 144 -25.02 21.96 -1.57
N LYS A 145 -26.32 21.64 -1.64
CA LYS A 145 -26.92 20.44 -2.21
C LYS A 145 -26.64 20.39 -3.73
N SER A 146 -25.87 19.41 -4.18
CA SER A 146 -25.86 19.01 -5.60
C SER A 146 -25.99 17.50 -5.68
N ALA A 147 -27.14 17.07 -6.19
CA ALA A 147 -27.42 15.70 -6.60
C ALA A 147 -26.54 15.37 -7.80
N GLY A 148 -25.49 14.62 -7.55
CA GLY A 148 -24.60 14.05 -8.56
C GLY A 148 -23.85 12.91 -7.92
N THR A 149 -23.96 11.72 -8.49
CA THR A 149 -23.31 10.47 -8.09
C THR A 149 -21.83 10.72 -7.76
N LYS A 150 -21.51 10.89 -6.47
CA LYS A 150 -20.13 11.06 -6.00
C LYS A 150 -19.45 9.70 -6.09
N ALA A 151 -18.57 9.54 -7.07
CA ALA A 151 -17.53 8.52 -6.97
C ALA A 151 -16.81 8.77 -5.63
N GLY A 152 -16.81 7.75 -4.76
CA GLY A 152 -16.11 7.83 -3.49
C GLY A 152 -14.60 8.00 -3.70
N PRO A 153 -13.84 8.38 -2.65
CA PRO A 153 -12.39 8.47 -2.74
C PRO A 153 -11.80 7.15 -3.23
N SER A 154 -10.79 7.22 -4.10
CA SER A 154 -10.07 6.04 -4.61
C SER A 154 -9.48 5.21 -3.46
N GLU A 155 -9.24 3.92 -3.68
CA GLU A 155 -8.62 3.05 -2.65
C GLU A 155 -7.25 3.55 -2.20
N GLU A 156 -6.50 4.18 -3.11
CA GLU A 156 -5.23 4.84 -2.81
C GLU A 156 -5.44 6.06 -1.89
N ASN A 157 -6.43 6.91 -2.19
CA ASN A 157 -6.76 8.07 -1.35
C ASN A 157 -7.20 7.64 0.05
N LYS A 158 -7.95 6.53 0.18
CA LYS A 158 -8.31 5.95 1.49
C LYS A 158 -7.09 5.47 2.27
N LYS A 159 -6.16 4.78 1.62
CA LYS A 159 -4.91 4.32 2.24
C LYS A 159 -4.04 5.50 2.69
N ARG A 160 -3.91 6.53 1.85
CA ARG A 160 -3.18 7.76 2.16
C ARG A 160 -3.81 8.51 3.33
N ALA A 161 -5.13 8.61 3.38
CA ALA A 161 -5.85 9.22 4.50
C ALA A 161 -5.66 8.44 5.81
N ALA A 162 -5.73 7.10 5.78
CA ALA A 162 -5.47 6.26 6.95
C ALA A 162 -4.03 6.44 7.45
N MET A 163 -3.09 6.55 6.51
CA MET A 163 -1.68 6.80 6.77
C MET A 163 -1.42 8.15 7.43
N LEU A 164 -2.00 9.22 6.91
CA LEU A 164 -1.93 10.55 7.52
C LEU A 164 -2.59 10.57 8.90
N THR A 165 -3.74 9.91 9.04
CA THR A 165 -4.46 9.81 10.32
C THR A 165 -3.59 9.15 11.38
N HIS A 166 -2.92 8.04 11.06
CA HIS A 166 -2.02 7.40 12.00
C HIS A 166 -0.75 8.21 12.25
N LEU A 167 -0.21 8.91 11.23
CA LEU A 167 0.87 9.86 11.45
C LEU A 167 0.47 10.96 12.43
N PHE A 168 -0.73 11.54 12.39
CA PHE A 168 -1.09 12.62 13.31
C PHE A 168 -1.70 12.18 14.64
N ASN A 169 -2.09 10.91 14.76
CA ASN A 169 -2.53 10.36 16.04
C ASN A 169 -1.34 10.29 17.01
N ASN A 170 -1.56 10.82 18.22
CA ASN A 170 -0.54 10.94 19.27
C ASN A 170 -0.39 9.67 20.14
N ASP A 171 -0.94 8.53 19.71
CA ASP A 171 -0.88 7.28 20.47
C ASP A 171 0.45 6.57 20.27
N ILE A 172 1.39 6.80 21.20
CA ILE A 172 2.70 6.13 21.27
C ILE A 172 2.57 4.60 21.45
N ASN A 173 1.43 4.14 21.98
CA ASN A 173 1.17 2.74 22.35
C ASN A 173 0.57 1.89 21.23
N LYS A 174 0.50 2.38 19.99
CA LYS A 174 0.02 1.54 18.89
C LYS A 174 1.03 0.43 18.60
N ASN A 175 0.51 -0.79 18.50
CA ASN A 175 1.29 -1.99 18.15
C ASN A 175 1.59 -2.08 16.66
N GLU A 176 1.31 -1.03 15.90
CA GLU A 176 1.47 -0.98 14.44
C GLU A 176 2.50 0.09 14.08
N ALA A 177 3.13 -0.08 12.93
CA ALA A 177 4.11 0.82 12.36
C ALA A 177 4.00 0.81 10.83
N TYR A 178 4.23 1.96 10.21
CA TYR A 178 4.34 2.06 8.76
C TYR A 178 5.72 1.63 8.28
N VAL A 179 5.71 0.84 7.21
CA VAL A 179 6.89 0.55 6.41
C VAL A 179 6.70 1.21 5.06
N ASN A 180 7.54 2.20 4.74
CA ASN A 180 7.64 2.75 3.39
C ASN A 180 8.75 2.04 2.63
N ILE A 181 8.47 1.59 1.42
CA ILE A 181 9.51 1.09 0.52
C ILE A 181 9.63 2.06 -0.65
N LYS A 182 10.79 2.73 -0.74
CA LYS A 182 11.14 3.55 -1.90
C LYS A 182 11.94 2.73 -2.89
N ASN A 183 11.38 2.54 -4.08
CA ASN A 183 12.04 1.85 -5.16
C ASN A 183 12.82 2.84 -6.01
N ARG A 184 14.14 2.88 -5.85
CA ARG A 184 15.03 3.69 -6.69
C ARG A 184 15.47 2.97 -7.97
N SER A 185 15.10 1.70 -8.14
CA SER A 185 15.42 0.92 -9.34
C SER A 185 14.46 1.21 -10.51
N ASN A 186 14.79 0.68 -11.68
CA ASN A 186 13.97 0.76 -12.89
C ASN A 186 12.93 -0.37 -13.02
N CYS A 187 12.84 -1.28 -12.03
CA CYS A 187 11.99 -2.47 -12.11
C CYS A 187 10.88 -2.41 -11.07
N ASN A 188 9.71 -2.96 -11.39
CA ASN A 188 8.65 -3.16 -10.39
C ASN A 188 9.11 -4.20 -9.37
N LEU A 189 8.91 -3.93 -8.09
CA LEU A 189 9.27 -4.81 -6.98
C LEU A 189 8.03 -5.49 -6.42
N ILE A 190 8.18 -6.74 -6.00
CA ILE A 190 7.24 -7.40 -5.08
C ILE A 190 8.02 -7.69 -3.82
N VAL A 191 7.78 -6.91 -2.78
CA VAL A 191 8.44 -7.06 -1.47
C VAL A 191 7.61 -8.00 -0.62
N LYS A 192 8.22 -9.09 -0.19
CA LYS A 192 7.63 -10.07 0.73
C LYS A 192 8.14 -9.75 2.13
N ILE A 193 7.21 -9.52 3.05
CA ILE A 193 7.49 -9.14 4.43
C ILE A 193 6.98 -10.27 5.30
N ASN A 194 7.89 -11.07 5.84
CA ASN A 194 7.58 -12.29 6.58
C ASN A 194 7.91 -12.12 8.05
N GLY A 195 6.92 -12.17 8.94
CA GLY A 195 7.12 -12.15 10.39
C GLY A 195 5.92 -12.79 11.08
N LYS A 196 5.32 -12.07 12.04
CA LYS A 196 4.04 -12.50 12.67
C LYS A 196 2.93 -12.78 11.64
N LYS A 197 2.89 -11.96 10.60
CA LYS A 197 1.99 -12.07 9.45
C LYS A 197 2.82 -11.98 8.18
N TYR A 198 2.26 -12.51 7.09
CA TYR A 198 2.87 -12.48 5.77
C TYR A 198 2.21 -11.38 4.92
N TYR A 199 3.02 -10.50 4.34
CA TYR A 199 2.54 -9.43 3.47
C TYR A 199 3.28 -9.43 2.13
N ASN A 200 2.55 -9.10 1.07
CA ASN A 200 3.10 -8.79 -0.25
C ASN A 200 2.83 -7.32 -0.57
N LEU A 201 3.87 -6.56 -0.83
CA LEU A 201 3.78 -5.16 -1.23
C LEU A 201 4.35 -4.98 -2.64
N SER A 202 3.50 -4.59 -3.58
CA SER A 202 3.93 -4.23 -4.93
C SER A 202 4.39 -2.78 -4.95
N VAL A 203 5.61 -2.52 -5.42
CA VAL A 203 6.20 -1.17 -5.49
C VAL A 203 6.60 -0.88 -6.94
N PRO A 204 6.00 0.13 -7.60
CA PRO A 204 6.31 0.43 -9.00
C PRO A 204 7.75 0.92 -9.18
N ALA A 205 8.30 0.74 -10.38
CA ALA A 205 9.59 1.29 -10.79
C ALA A 205 9.66 2.80 -10.50
N LYS A 206 10.77 3.27 -9.92
CA LYS A 206 10.98 4.68 -9.54
C LYS A 206 9.90 5.29 -8.64
N GLY A 207 9.05 4.48 -8.03
CA GLY A 207 7.99 4.92 -7.13
C GLY A 207 8.18 4.41 -5.72
N GLU A 208 7.10 4.48 -4.95
CA GLU A 208 7.05 4.01 -3.58
C GLU A 208 5.71 3.36 -3.29
N ASN A 209 5.67 2.56 -2.24
CA ASN A 209 4.42 2.08 -1.66
C ASN A 209 4.65 1.80 -0.19
N PHE A 210 3.56 1.75 0.57
CA PHE A 210 3.61 1.59 2.00
C PHE A 210 2.59 0.58 2.51
N ILE A 211 2.87 0.07 3.70
CA ILE A 211 2.00 -0.86 4.40
C ILE A 211 2.03 -0.58 5.90
N LEU A 212 0.87 -0.71 6.55
CA LEU A 212 0.74 -0.71 7.99
C LEU A 212 0.85 -2.15 8.48
N ILE A 213 1.82 -2.44 9.34
CA ILE A 213 2.02 -3.76 9.90
C ILE A 213 2.25 -3.67 11.41
N GLU A 214 2.07 -4.78 12.11
CA GLU A 214 2.41 -4.85 13.52
C GLU A 214 3.92 -4.66 13.76
N LYS A 215 4.28 -4.08 14.90
CA LYS A 215 5.65 -3.99 15.38
C LYS A 215 6.19 -5.39 15.67
N GLY A 216 7.44 -5.62 15.29
CA GLY A 216 8.09 -6.92 15.44
C GLY A 216 9.31 -7.11 14.55
N GLU A 217 9.81 -8.34 14.53
CA GLU A 217 10.91 -8.75 13.67
C GLU A 217 10.38 -9.39 12.38
N TYR A 218 10.91 -8.98 11.24
CA TYR A 218 10.48 -9.37 9.91
C TYR A 218 11.67 -9.69 9.01
N ILE A 219 11.51 -10.66 8.13
CA ILE A 219 12.43 -10.94 7.03
C ILE A 219 11.83 -10.32 5.78
N LEU A 220 12.50 -9.32 5.23
CA LEU A 220 12.13 -8.67 3.99
C LEU A 220 12.89 -9.33 2.84
N THR A 221 12.17 -9.82 1.84
CA THR A 221 12.78 -10.39 0.63
C THR A 221 12.18 -9.79 -0.63
N THR A 222 13.01 -9.50 -1.62
CA THR A 222 12.55 -9.07 -2.95
C THR A 222 13.60 -9.33 -4.03
N MET A 223 13.17 -9.20 -5.28
CA MET A 223 14.06 -9.14 -6.44
C MET A 223 14.13 -7.69 -6.89
N VAL A 224 15.29 -7.05 -6.70
CA VAL A 224 15.54 -5.70 -7.23
C VAL A 224 16.12 -5.86 -8.63
N CYS A 225 15.24 -5.80 -9.63
CA CYS A 225 15.51 -6.31 -10.98
C CYS A 225 16.00 -7.77 -10.92
N ASP A 226 17.29 -8.02 -11.19
CA ASP A 226 17.88 -9.37 -11.21
C ASP A 226 18.66 -9.71 -9.94
N ALA A 227 18.72 -8.80 -8.97
CA ALA A 227 19.47 -8.97 -7.74
C ALA A 227 18.55 -9.39 -6.59
N LYS A 228 18.90 -10.48 -5.91
CA LYS A 228 18.19 -10.95 -4.71
C LYS A 228 18.51 -10.04 -3.54
N TYR A 229 17.48 -9.56 -2.87
CA TYR A 229 17.56 -8.85 -1.61
C TYR A 229 16.89 -9.67 -0.51
N SER A 230 17.56 -9.80 0.64
CA SER A 230 17.03 -10.42 1.84
C SER A 230 17.63 -9.74 3.06
N SER A 231 16.80 -9.21 3.95
CA SER A 231 17.26 -8.47 5.13
C SER A 231 16.33 -8.72 6.31
N LEU A 232 16.92 -8.91 7.50
CA LEU A 232 16.16 -9.04 8.75
C LEU A 232 15.99 -7.65 9.36
N LYS A 233 14.74 -7.24 9.58
CA LYS A 233 14.36 -5.92 10.07
C LYS A 233 13.58 -5.98 11.35
N ARG A 234 13.97 -5.13 12.30
CA ARG A 234 13.26 -4.92 13.56
C ARG A 234 12.46 -3.64 13.46
N ILE A 235 11.15 -3.80 13.33
CA ILE A 235 10.20 -2.71 13.07
C ILE A 235 9.55 -2.36 14.41
N ASN A 236 10.11 -1.36 15.09
CA ASN A 236 9.62 -0.83 16.36
C ASN A 236 8.93 0.54 16.23
N GLN A 237 9.13 1.21 15.10
CA GLN A 237 8.57 2.50 14.74
C GLN A 237 8.41 2.58 13.22
N ASP A 238 7.83 3.68 12.74
CA ASP A 238 7.70 3.93 11.31
C ASP A 238 9.10 4.01 10.65
N ILE A 239 9.33 3.26 9.58
CA ILE A 239 10.61 3.20 8.87
C ILE A 239 10.45 3.42 7.36
N GLU A 240 11.51 3.93 6.74
CA GLU A 240 11.65 3.99 5.29
C GLU A 240 12.87 3.18 4.83
N ILE A 241 12.64 2.33 3.83
CA ILE A 241 13.67 1.49 3.22
C ILE A 241 13.78 1.87 1.74
N ALA A 242 14.92 2.46 1.37
CA ALA A 242 15.23 2.73 -0.02
C ALA A 242 16.03 1.58 -0.62
N LEU A 243 15.50 0.99 -1.69
CA LEU A 243 16.13 -0.11 -2.42
C LEU A 243 16.67 0.39 -3.76
N ASN A 244 17.96 0.17 -4.00
CA ASN A 244 18.60 0.46 -5.27
C ASN A 244 19.56 -0.66 -5.70
N ILE A 245 19.97 -0.63 -6.96
CA ILE A 245 21.06 -1.46 -7.48
C ILE A 245 22.35 -0.64 -7.37
N ALA A 246 23.40 -1.23 -6.82
CA ALA A 246 24.75 -0.67 -6.93
C ALA A 246 25.20 -0.79 -8.39
N ASP A 247 25.60 0.33 -8.99
CA ASP A 247 26.28 0.35 -10.29
C ASP A 247 27.72 -0.18 -10.19
#